data_AF-A0AAU7DGP4-F1
#
_entry.id   AF-A0AAU7DGP4-F1
#
_cell.length_a   1.000
_cell.length_b   1.000
_cell.length_c   1.000
_cell.angle_alpha   90.00
_cell.angle_beta   90.00
_cell.angle_gamma   90.00
#
_symmetry.space_group_name_H-M   'P 1'
#
loop_
_entity.id
_entity.type
_entity.pdbx_description
1 polymer ?
#
loop_
_entity_poly.entity_id
_entity_poly.type
_entity_poly.pdbx_seq_one_letter_code
_entity_poly.pdbx_strand_id
1 'polypeptide(L)'
;MKKLPIAVMIVAAIYLLVGVAGFIFHFHELTAGHRDAIAIELTEMTAVVSGVGLLLRQNWARWLALVWVVFHVFISIFHPLPELLIHAALCGVIAWLLFRPATALWFKESMSKS
;
A
#
# COMPACT_ATOMS: atom_id res chain seq x y z
N MET A 1 10.28 -0.52 24.24
CA MET A 1 9.57 -0.15 23.00
C MET A 1 10.48 -0.41 21.81
N LYS A 2 10.13 -1.29 20.87
CA LYS A 2 10.96 -1.49 19.68
C LYS A 2 10.75 -0.29 18.76
N LYS A 3 11.83 0.40 18.38
CA LYS A 3 11.73 1.54 17.45
C LYS A 3 11.06 1.07 16.16
N LEU A 4 10.05 1.81 15.72
CA LEU A 4 9.40 1.61 14.43
C LEU A 4 10.43 1.86 13.33
N PRO A 5 10.70 0.90 12.41
CA PRO A 5 11.66 1.12 11.34
C PRO A 5 11.18 2.28 10.47
N ILE A 6 12.07 3.23 10.19
CA ILE A 6 11.75 4.41 9.37
C ILE A 6 11.18 3.98 8.00
N ALA A 7 11.68 2.89 7.42
CA ALA A 7 11.13 2.32 6.19
C ALA A 7 9.65 1.95 6.29
N VAL A 8 9.21 1.36 7.42
CA VAL A 8 7.80 1.01 7.65
C VAL A 8 6.97 2.28 7.80
N MET A 9 7.48 3.31 8.49
CA MET A 9 6.80 4.61 8.57
C MET A 9 6.61 5.24 7.20
N ILE A 10 7.67 5.28 6.38
CA ILE A 10 7.61 5.89 5.05
C ILE A 10 6.59 5.16 4.18
N VAL A 11 6.64 3.83 4.12
CA VAL A 11 5.70 3.04 3.32
C VAL A 11 4.27 3.22 3.84
N ALA A 12 4.05 3.12 5.15
CA ALA A 12 2.72 3.31 5.73
C ALA A 12 2.18 4.72 5.45
N ALA A 13 3.01 5.77 5.55
CA ALA A 13 2.61 7.13 5.25
C ALA A 13 2.22 7.29 3.78
N ILE A 14 2.99 6.73 2.83
CA ILE A 14 2.64 6.75 1.40
C ILE A 14 1.29 6.07 1.17
N TYR A 15 1.08 4.88 1.73
CA TYR A 15 -0.17 4.12 1.58
C TYR A 15 -1.38 4.86 2.16
N LEU A 16 -1.22 5.45 3.35
CA LEU A 16 -2.28 6.22 3.99
C LEU A 16 -2.58 7.50 3.20
N LEU A 17 -1.57 8.23 2.75
CA LEU A 17 -1.77 9.45 1.98
C LEU A 17 -2.46 9.15 0.64
N VAL A 18 -1.96 8.16 -0.11
CA VAL A 18 -2.53 7.78 -1.41
C VAL A 18 -3.95 7.24 -1.24
N GLY A 19 -4.17 6.32 -0.28
CA GLY A 19 -5.49 5.74 -0.04
C GLY A 19 -6.52 6.74 0.45
N VAL A 20 -6.16 7.62 1.39
CA VAL A 20 -7.08 8.64 1.92
C VAL A 20 -7.36 9.73 0.89
N ALA A 21 -6.32 10.22 0.19
CA ALA A 21 -6.52 11.23 -0.84
C ALA A 21 -7.37 10.69 -1.98
N GLY A 22 -7.05 9.48 -2.47
CA GLY A 22 -7.83 8.79 -3.48
C GLY A 22 -9.30 8.67 -3.09
N PHE A 23 -9.57 8.12 -1.89
CA PHE A 23 -10.93 7.96 -1.36
C PHE A 23 -11.69 9.29 -1.39
N ILE A 24 -11.07 10.38 -0.91
CA ILE A 24 -11.73 11.69 -0.89
C ILE A 24 -12.03 12.19 -2.32
N PHE A 25 -11.14 11.98 -3.28
CA PHE A 25 -11.32 12.45 -4.65
C PHE A 25 -12.36 11.63 -5.42
N HIS A 26 -12.39 10.31 -5.25
CA HIS A 26 -13.31 9.41 -5.97
C HIS A 26 -14.65 9.18 -5.26
N PHE A 27 -14.80 9.64 -4.00
CA PHE A 27 -16.04 9.51 -3.24
C PHE A 27 -17.25 10.09 -3.97
N HIS A 28 -17.07 11.21 -4.66
CA HIS A 28 -18.14 11.81 -5.45
C HIS A 28 -18.60 10.88 -6.58
N GLU A 29 -17.67 10.22 -7.28
CA GLU A 29 -17.97 9.29 -8.38
C GLU A 29 -18.71 8.05 -7.88
N LEU A 30 -18.38 7.59 -6.67
CA LEU A 30 -19.09 6.52 -5.97
C LEU A 30 -20.55 6.91 -5.69
N THR A 31 -20.78 8.11 -5.15
CA THR A 31 -22.15 8.59 -4.89
C THR A 31 -22.98 8.82 -6.16
N ALA A 32 -22.30 9.11 -7.28
CA ALA A 32 -22.93 9.26 -8.60
C ALA A 32 -23.25 7.91 -9.28
N GLY A 33 -22.87 6.77 -8.70
CA GLY A 33 -23.25 5.44 -9.18
C GLY A 33 -22.45 4.93 -10.38
N HIS A 34 -21.23 5.43 -10.59
CA HIS A 34 -20.33 4.90 -11.62
C HIS A 34 -19.96 3.43 -11.30
N ARG A 35 -19.94 2.56 -12.31
CA ARG A 35 -19.75 1.11 -12.10
C ARG A 35 -18.35 0.75 -11.62
N ASP A 36 -17.35 1.52 -12.04
CA ASP A 36 -15.94 1.42 -11.70
C ASP A 36 -15.59 2.06 -10.35
N ALA A 37 -16.37 3.04 -9.89
CA ALA A 37 -16.12 3.73 -8.63
C ALA A 37 -16.06 2.80 -7.42
N ILE A 38 -16.89 1.76 -7.36
CA ILE A 38 -16.83 0.75 -6.27
C ILE A 38 -15.46 0.05 -6.26
N ALA A 39 -14.93 -0.31 -7.43
CA ALA A 39 -13.65 -1.00 -7.53
C ALA A 39 -12.49 -0.06 -7.15
N ILE A 40 -12.55 1.21 -7.57
CA ILE A 40 -11.56 2.24 -7.22
C ILE A 40 -11.54 2.46 -5.70
N GLU A 41 -12.71 2.63 -5.09
CA GLU A 41 -12.85 2.84 -3.65
C GLU A 41 -12.33 1.64 -2.84
N LEU A 42 -12.60 0.41 -3.31
CA LEU A 42 -12.06 -0.79 -2.67
C LEU A 42 -10.53 -0.88 -2.76
N THR A 43 -9.91 -0.46 -3.86
CA THR A 43 -8.45 -0.44 -3.96
C THR A 43 -7.86 0.62 -3.03
N GLU A 44 -8.49 1.78 -2.88
CA GLU A 44 -8.06 2.85 -1.97
C GLU A 44 -8.20 2.44 -0.50
N MET A 45 -9.32 1.81 -0.12
CA MET A 45 -9.49 1.22 1.21
C MET A 45 -8.42 0.16 1.50
N THR A 46 -8.06 -0.66 0.50
CA THR A 46 -7.00 -1.66 0.63
C THR A 46 -5.63 -1.01 0.92
N ALA A 47 -5.35 0.16 0.32
CA ALA A 47 -4.15 0.93 0.63
C ALA A 47 -4.15 1.40 2.10
N VAL A 48 -5.27 1.96 2.57
CA VAL A 48 -5.42 2.41 3.96
C VAL A 48 -5.24 1.26 4.95
N VAL A 49 -5.93 0.14 4.71
CA VAL A 49 -5.84 -1.08 5.56
C VAL A 49 -4.40 -1.61 5.61
N SER A 50 -3.69 -1.59 4.48
CA SER A 50 -2.28 -1.96 4.42
C SER A 50 -1.41 -1.02 5.27
N GLY A 51 -1.58 0.30 5.11
CA GLY A 51 -0.84 1.31 5.88
C GLY A 51 -1.05 1.17 7.40
N VAL A 52 -2.31 1.03 7.84
CA VAL A 52 -2.65 0.79 9.25
C VAL A 52 -2.04 -0.52 9.75
N GLY A 53 -2.20 -1.61 8.99
CA GLY A 53 -1.64 -2.92 9.36
C GLY A 53 -0.12 -2.92 9.52
N LEU A 54 0.60 -2.18 8.66
CA LEU A 54 2.04 -1.98 8.76
C LEU A 54 2.44 -1.28 10.06
N LEU A 55 1.72 -0.22 10.45
CA LEU A 55 1.93 0.49 11.72
C LEU A 55 1.61 -0.39 12.93
N LEU A 56 0.59 -1.25 12.81
CA LEU A 56 0.18 -2.22 13.83
C LEU A 56 1.06 -3.48 13.88
N ARG A 57 2.19 -3.54 13.16
CA ARG A 57 3.11 -4.70 13.15
C ARG A 57 2.51 -6.00 12.62
N GLN A 58 1.46 -5.91 11.81
CA GLN A 58 0.81 -7.06 11.22
C GLN A 58 1.61 -7.57 10.03
N ASN A 59 2.11 -8.82 10.09
CA ASN A 59 2.96 -9.36 9.03
C ASN A 59 2.20 -9.54 7.70
N TRP A 60 0.89 -9.82 7.75
CA TRP A 60 0.05 -9.95 6.54
C TRP A 60 -0.06 -8.63 5.76
N ALA A 61 0.08 -7.47 6.43
CA ALA A 61 0.00 -6.16 5.80
C ALA A 61 1.12 -5.91 4.78
N ARG A 62 2.27 -6.59 4.93
CA ARG A 62 3.36 -6.55 3.95
C ARG A 62 2.95 -7.16 2.62
N TRP A 63 2.26 -8.29 2.69
CA TRP A 63 1.77 -9.00 1.51
C TRP A 63 0.62 -8.24 0.86
N LEU A 64 -0.30 -7.68 1.66
CA LEU A 64 -1.38 -6.86 1.13
C LEU A 64 -0.83 -5.62 0.40
N ALA A 65 0.14 -4.92 1.01
CA ALA A 65 0.82 -3.80 0.37
C ALA A 65 1.49 -4.23 -0.94
N LEU A 66 2.22 -5.35 -0.94
CA LEU A 66 2.89 -5.83 -2.15
C LEU A 66 1.88 -6.16 -3.27
N VAL A 67 0.80 -6.88 -2.95
CA VAL A 67 -0.25 -7.21 -3.91
C VAL A 67 -0.89 -5.94 -4.47
N TRP A 68 -1.15 -4.95 -3.61
CA TRP A 68 -1.75 -3.68 -4.01
C TRP A 68 -0.88 -2.92 -5.03
N VAL A 69 0.42 -2.78 -4.78
CA VAL A 69 1.30 -2.03 -5.70
C VAL A 69 1.56 -2.80 -7.00
N VAL A 70 1.65 -4.14 -6.94
CA VAL A 70 1.76 -4.98 -8.15
C VAL A 70 0.50 -4.89 -9.00
N PHE A 71 -0.68 -4.88 -8.38
CA PHE A 71 -1.94 -4.65 -9.07
C PHE A 71 -1.94 -3.30 -9.81
N HIS A 72 -1.43 -2.23 -9.16
CA HIS A 72 -1.30 -0.91 -9.80
C HIS A 72 -0.34 -0.90 -10.99
N VAL A 73 0.76 -1.65 -10.92
CA VAL A 73 1.65 -1.84 -12.08
C VAL A 73 0.93 -2.54 -13.22
N PHE A 74 0.14 -3.59 -12.92
CA PHE A 74 -0.57 -4.37 -13.93
C PHE A 74 -1.62 -3.53 -14.66
N ILE A 75 -2.42 -2.73 -13.95
CA ILE A 75 -3.38 -1.82 -14.58
C ILE A 75 -2.67 -0.73 -15.40
N SER A 76 -1.52 -0.24 -14.93
CA SER A 76 -0.75 0.80 -15.63
C SER A 76 -0.21 0.37 -17.00
N ILE A 77 -0.19 -0.92 -17.32
CA ILE A 77 0.17 -1.41 -18.66
C ILE A 77 -0.82 -0.92 -19.72
N PHE A 78 -2.07 -0.65 -19.33
CA PHE A 78 -3.12 -0.13 -20.21
C PHE A 78 -3.10 1.41 -20.32
N HIS A 79 -2.16 2.07 -19.64
CA HIS A 79 -2.03 3.52 -19.55
C HIS A 79 -0.74 4.04 -20.22
N PRO A 80 -0.58 5.37 -20.39
CA PRO A 80 0.65 5.96 -20.92
C PRO A 80 1.92 5.51 -20.21
N LEU A 81 3.01 5.37 -20.96
CA LEU A 81 4.31 4.88 -20.47
C LEU A 81 4.83 5.59 -19.20
N PRO A 82 4.68 6.92 -19.02
CA PRO A 82 5.12 7.58 -17.79
C PRO A 82 4.44 7.06 -16.53
N GLU A 83 3.14 6.74 -16.61
CA GLU A 83 2.38 6.21 -15.47
C GLU A 83 2.93 4.83 -15.09
N LEU A 84 3.15 3.95 -16.08
CA LEU A 84 3.76 2.65 -15.85
C LEU A 84 5.13 2.75 -15.16
N LEU A 85 5.98 3.68 -15.60
CA LEU A 85 7.32 3.87 -15.01
C LEU A 85 7.25 4.30 -13.54
N ILE A 86 6.34 5.22 -13.20
CA ILE A 86 6.14 5.69 -11.81
C ILE A 86 5.66 4.53 -10.93
N HIS A 87 4.65 3.78 -11.37
CA HIS A 87 4.15 2.64 -10.60
C HIS A 87 5.18 1.53 -10.45
N ALA A 88 5.95 1.23 -11.51
CA ALA A 88 7.01 0.24 -11.45
C ALA A 88 8.14 0.66 -10.48
N ALA A 89 8.54 1.93 -10.51
CA ALA A 89 9.53 2.47 -9.57
C ALA A 89 9.04 2.41 -8.12
N LEU A 90 7.79 2.82 -7.87
CA LEU A 90 7.15 2.72 -6.55
C LEU A 90 7.09 1.26 -6.08
N CYS A 91 6.70 0.34 -6.95
CA CYS A 91 6.68 -1.10 -6.66
C CYS A 91 8.06 -1.59 -6.21
N GLY A 92 9.12 -1.26 -6.96
CA GLY A 92 10.49 -1.63 -6.61
C GLY A 92 10.94 -1.08 -5.26
N VAL A 93 10.70 0.21 -5.01
CA VAL A 93 11.08 0.89 -3.76
C VAL A 93 10.31 0.31 -2.56
N ILE A 94 8.98 0.16 -2.68
CA ILE A 94 8.13 -0.38 -1.62
C ILE A 94 8.53 -1.83 -1.30
N ALA A 95 8.70 -2.67 -2.33
CA ALA A 95 9.13 -4.05 -2.14
C ALA A 95 10.49 -4.10 -1.43
N TRP A 96 11.47 -3.31 -1.86
CA TRP A 96 12.77 -3.27 -1.22
C TRP A 96 12.71 -2.82 0.25
N LEU A 97 11.96 -1.76 0.55
CA LEU A 97 11.80 -1.24 1.92
C LEU A 97 11.08 -2.21 2.86
N LEU A 98 10.06 -2.91 2.36
CA LEU A 98 9.27 -3.88 3.13
C LEU A 98 10.00 -5.20 3.35
N PHE A 99 10.82 -5.66 2.39
CA PHE A 99 11.46 -6.97 2.42
C PHE A 99 12.95 -6.96 2.79
N ARG A 100 13.55 -5.78 3.01
CA ARG A 100 14.91 -5.71 3.56
C ARG A 100 15.02 -6.41 4.94
N PRO A 101 16.20 -6.99 5.27
CA PRO A 101 16.38 -7.83 6.47
C PRO A 101 15.95 -7.16 7.78
N ALA A 102 16.28 -5.88 7.96
CA ALA A 102 15.92 -5.12 9.17
C ALA A 102 14.40 -5.03 9.39
N THR A 103 13.64 -4.86 8.31
CA THR A 103 12.17 -4.80 8.37
C THR A 103 11.59 -6.20 8.59
N ALA A 104 12.11 -7.22 7.88
CA ALA A 104 11.65 -8.59 8.02
C ALA A 104 11.83 -9.14 9.45
N LEU A 105 12.97 -8.84 10.09
CA LEU A 105 13.23 -9.21 11.49
C LEU A 105 12.23 -8.53 12.43
N TRP A 106 11.93 -7.25 12.21
CA TRP A 106 10.99 -6.49 13.07
C TRP A 106 9.56 -7.05 13.07
N PHE A 107 9.10 -7.63 11.95
CA PHE A 107 7.82 -8.33 11.85
C PHE A 107 7.90 -9.78 12.37
N LYS A 108 9.02 -10.49 12.19
CA LYS A 108 9.20 -11.84 12.74
C LYS A 108 9.15 -11.85 14.27
N GLU A 109 9.71 -10.82 14.89
CA GLU A 109 9.70 -10.66 16.34
C GLU A 109 8.31 -10.37 16.93
N SER A 110 7.34 -9.86 16.16
CA SER A 110 5.97 -9.68 16.67
C SER A 110 5.23 -11.02 16.73
N MET A 111 5.46 -11.91 15.77
CA MET A 111 4.87 -13.26 15.75
C MET A 111 5.40 -14.18 16.86
N SER A 112 6.61 -13.94 17.38
CA SER A 112 7.17 -14.73 18.47
C SER A 112 6.54 -14.46 19.84
N LYS A 113 5.72 -13.40 19.97
CA LYS A 113 5.12 -12.97 21.23
C LYS A 113 3.60 -13.12 21.28
N SER A 114 2.99 -13.65 20.21
CA SER A 114 1.56 -13.99 20.13
C SER A 114 1.37 -15.49 20.31
#